data_AF-A0A7Y5Q1C4-F1
#
_entry.id   AF-A0A7Y5Q1C4-F1
#
_cell.length_a   1.000
_cell.length_b   1.000
_cell.length_c   1.000
_cell.angle_alpha   90.00
_cell.angle_beta   90.00
_cell.angle_gamma   90.00
#
_symmetry.space_group_name_H-M   'P 1'
#
loop_
_entity.id
_entity.type
_entity.pdbx_description
1 polymer ?
#
loop_
_entity_poly.entity_id
_entity_poly.type
_entity_poly.pdbx_seq_one_letter_code
_entity_poly.pdbx_strand_id
1 'polypeptide(L)'
;MGSILLVAEIQKGKLREASLELVSVARKIGEATGREVKSLVVGQGVSGIAEELAKKGGGEVFLADDAALANYSVDAHHAAVKAAIEAASADVILLSNTPSGWDLAPRVAAALDAAFVSDCFGVETEGSELVFLRRFFNGKLDARLRPAGLPIVASMQPLHCGLITDE
;
A
#
# COMPACT_ATOMS: atom_id res chain seq x y z
N MET A 1 0.72 16.13 9.70
CA MET A 1 1.24 15.19 8.69
C MET A 1 0.17 14.14 8.48
N GLY A 2 -0.13 13.71 7.25
CA GLY A 2 -1.07 12.62 7.03
C GLY A 2 -0.50 11.26 7.46
N SER A 3 -1.28 10.20 7.28
CA SER A 3 -0.81 8.83 7.53
C SER A 3 -0.48 8.09 6.23
N ILE A 4 0.27 7.01 6.37
CA ILE A 4 0.45 6.00 5.32
C ILE A 4 -0.63 4.94 5.54
N LEU A 5 -1.41 4.62 4.49
CA LEU A 5 -2.34 3.51 4.51
C LEU A 5 -1.86 2.42 3.55
N LEU A 6 -1.53 1.25 4.07
CA LEU A 6 -1.31 0.07 3.25
C LEU A 6 -2.58 -0.78 3.15
N VAL A 7 -2.86 -1.29 1.96
CA VAL A 7 -3.99 -2.20 1.72
C VAL A 7 -3.47 -3.63 1.70
N ALA A 8 -3.82 -4.40 2.72
CA ALA A 8 -3.38 -5.78 2.85
C ALA A 8 -4.16 -6.71 1.90
N GLU A 9 -3.44 -7.65 1.28
CA GLU A 9 -4.02 -8.71 0.47
C GLU A 9 -4.15 -10.01 1.25
N ILE A 10 -5.31 -10.65 1.12
CA ILE A 10 -5.58 -11.98 1.63
C ILE A 10 -5.71 -12.95 0.46
N GLN A 11 -5.07 -14.11 0.58
CA GLN A 11 -5.20 -15.21 -0.37
C GLN A 11 -5.40 -16.52 0.39
N LYS A 12 -6.48 -17.26 0.05
CA LYS A 12 -6.83 -18.54 0.68
C LYS A 12 -6.91 -18.45 2.22
N GLY A 13 -7.50 -17.36 2.72
CA GLY A 13 -7.70 -17.13 4.16
C GLY A 13 -6.42 -16.80 4.94
N LYS A 14 -5.34 -16.45 4.26
CA LYS A 14 -4.07 -16.06 4.88
C LYS A 14 -3.58 -14.72 4.33
N LEU A 15 -2.87 -13.98 5.16
CA LEU A 15 -2.18 -12.78 4.72
C LEU A 15 -1.13 -13.15 3.67
N ARG A 16 -1.16 -12.46 2.53
CA ARG A 16 -0.18 -12.65 1.47
C ARG A 16 1.16 -12.03 1.87
N GLU A 17 2.26 -12.66 1.49
CA GLU A 17 3.63 -12.18 1.74
C GLU A 17 3.85 -10.74 1.25
N ALA A 18 3.28 -10.38 0.10
CA ALA A 18 3.32 -9.01 -0.44
C ALA A 18 2.80 -7.94 0.55
N SER A 19 1.85 -8.28 1.42
CA SER A 19 1.36 -7.37 2.47
C SER A 19 2.41 -7.14 3.56
N LEU A 20 3.23 -8.15 3.87
CA LEU A 20 4.30 -8.04 4.87
C LEU A 20 5.47 -7.20 4.35
N GLU A 21 5.76 -7.31 3.06
CA GLU A 21 6.71 -6.44 2.40
C GLU A 21 6.22 -4.99 2.38
N LEU A 22 4.93 -4.76 2.10
CA LEU A 22 4.33 -3.43 2.21
C LEU A 22 4.47 -2.84 3.62
N VAL A 23 4.27 -3.64 4.67
CA VAL A 23 4.50 -3.19 6.05
C VAL A 23 5.94 -2.71 6.22
N SER A 24 6.90 -3.44 5.68
CA SER A 24 8.33 -3.09 5.76
C SER A 24 8.63 -1.77 5.04
N VAL A 25 8.06 -1.56 3.85
CA VAL A 25 8.17 -0.31 3.08
C VAL A 25 7.50 0.85 3.83
N ALA A 26 6.27 0.66 4.29
CA ALA A 26 5.50 1.67 5.01
C ALA A 26 6.22 2.12 6.28
N ARG A 27 6.82 1.18 7.03
CA ARG A 27 7.61 1.51 8.22
C ARG A 27 8.83 2.36 7.90
N LYS A 28 9.61 1.99 6.87
CA LYS A 28 10.76 2.81 6.44
C LYS A 28 10.33 4.24 6.08
N ILE A 29 9.22 4.39 5.36
CA ILE A 29 8.68 5.70 5.00
C ILE A 29 8.19 6.45 6.25
N GLY A 30 7.50 5.77 7.16
CA GLY A 30 7.01 6.36 8.41
C GLY A 30 8.14 6.84 9.32
N GLU A 31 9.18 6.03 9.48
CA GLU A 31 10.38 6.36 10.27
C GLU A 31 11.12 7.58 9.69
N ALA A 32 11.23 7.67 8.36
CA ALA A 32 11.92 8.78 7.70
C ALA A 32 11.09 10.08 7.62
N THR A 33 9.76 9.99 7.51
CA THR A 33 8.89 11.17 7.28
C THR A 33 8.04 11.57 8.48
N GLY A 34 8.03 10.77 9.55
CA GLY A 34 7.19 10.98 10.73
C GLY A 34 5.70 10.69 10.50
N ARG A 35 5.32 10.07 9.39
CA ARG A 35 3.94 9.64 9.12
C ARG A 35 3.59 8.39 9.92
N GLU A 36 2.37 8.35 10.45
CA GLU A 36 1.85 7.15 11.09
C GLU A 36 1.58 6.06 10.05
N VAL A 37 1.96 4.83 10.36
CA VAL A 37 1.63 3.66 9.54
C VAL A 37 0.27 3.12 9.99
N LYS A 38 -0.63 2.97 9.03
CA LYS A 38 -1.95 2.36 9.21
C LYS A 38 -2.18 1.33 8.12
N SER A 39 -3.05 0.36 8.38
CA SER A 39 -3.37 -0.72 7.46
C SER A 39 -4.87 -0.90 7.30
N LEU A 40 -5.28 -1.41 6.14
CA LEU A 40 -6.63 -1.91 5.93
C LEU A 40 -6.59 -3.41 5.61
N VAL A 41 -7.44 -4.18 6.28
CA VAL A 41 -7.75 -5.58 5.95
C VAL A 41 -9.19 -5.66 5.48
N VAL A 42 -9.39 -6.23 4.28
CA VAL A 42 -10.70 -6.39 3.64
C VAL A 42 -10.99 -7.87 3.44
N GLY A 43 -12.14 -8.35 3.90
CA GLY A 43 -12.56 -9.73 3.66
C GLY A 43 -13.74 -10.19 4.51
N GLN A 44 -13.85 -11.49 4.73
CA GLN A 44 -14.85 -12.11 5.62
C GLN A 44 -14.15 -12.93 6.72
N GLY A 45 -14.51 -12.70 7.98
CA GLY A 45 -13.93 -13.38 9.13
C GLY A 45 -12.44 -13.10 9.30
N VAL A 46 -12.04 -11.84 9.10
CA VAL A 46 -10.64 -11.42 8.93
C VAL A 46 -10.01 -10.79 10.17
N SER A 47 -10.74 -10.69 11.29
CA SER A 47 -10.22 -10.13 12.55
C SER A 47 -8.89 -10.76 13.00
N GLY A 48 -8.75 -12.08 12.91
CA GLY A 48 -7.50 -12.76 13.26
C GLY A 48 -6.32 -12.39 12.35
N ILE A 49 -6.59 -12.12 11.07
CA ILE A 49 -5.58 -11.66 10.11
C ILE A 49 -5.17 -10.22 10.41
N ALA A 50 -6.12 -9.36 10.81
CA ALA A 50 -5.85 -8.00 11.22
C ALA A 50 -4.95 -7.95 12.47
N GLU A 51 -5.20 -8.81 13.46
CA GLU A 51 -4.32 -8.95 14.63
C GLU A 51 -2.92 -9.43 14.25
N GLU A 52 -2.81 -10.38 13.32
CA GLU A 52 -1.52 -10.85 12.80
C GLU A 52 -0.75 -9.71 12.13
N LEU A 53 -1.42 -8.92 11.28
CA LEU A 53 -0.82 -7.79 10.58
C LEU A 53 -0.34 -6.70 11.56
N ALA A 54 -1.14 -6.38 12.57
CA ALA A 54 -0.78 -5.44 13.63
C ALA A 54 0.50 -5.89 14.37
N LYS A 55 0.58 -7.17 14.77
CA LYS A 55 1.76 -7.77 15.42
C LYS A 55 3.02 -7.72 14.55
N LYS A 56 2.86 -7.71 13.23
CA LYS A 56 3.96 -7.61 12.26
C LYS A 56 4.37 -6.17 11.93
N GLY A 57 3.78 -5.17 12.61
CA GLY A 57 4.14 -3.76 12.45
C GLY A 57 3.25 -2.99 11.48
N GLY A 58 2.06 -3.50 11.15
CA GLY A 58 1.07 -2.81 10.31
C GLY A 58 0.41 -1.57 10.96
N GLY A 59 0.81 -1.20 12.19
CA GLY A 59 0.28 -0.05 12.90
C GLY A 59 -1.19 -0.20 13.28
N GLU A 60 -1.95 0.90 13.23
CA GLU A 60 -3.41 0.87 13.42
C GLU A 60 -4.07 0.14 12.24
N VAL A 61 -4.87 -0.90 12.52
CA VAL A 61 -5.49 -1.72 11.47
C VAL A 61 -7.00 -1.47 11.42
N PHE A 62 -7.45 -0.88 10.31
CA PHE A 62 -8.85 -0.80 9.92
C PHE A 62 -9.33 -2.14 9.38
N LEU A 63 -10.57 -2.48 9.71
CA LEU A 63 -11.19 -3.73 9.34
C LEU A 63 -12.45 -3.48 8.51
N ALA A 64 -12.50 -4.05 7.32
CA ALA A 64 -13.71 -4.22 6.54
C ALA A 64 -14.06 -5.72 6.49
N ASP A 65 -14.89 -6.16 7.43
CA ASP A 65 -15.29 -7.56 7.60
C ASP A 65 -16.79 -7.73 7.26
N ASP A 66 -17.07 -8.27 6.07
CA ASP A 66 -18.43 -8.51 5.60
C ASP A 66 -18.48 -9.76 4.69
N ALA A 67 -19.60 -10.49 4.69
CA ALA A 67 -19.79 -11.65 3.81
C ALA A 67 -19.73 -11.28 2.32
N ALA A 68 -20.10 -10.06 1.95
CA ALA A 68 -19.96 -9.54 0.59
C ALA A 68 -18.49 -9.36 0.15
N LEU A 69 -17.56 -9.31 1.11
CA LEU A 69 -16.12 -9.18 0.89
C LEU A 69 -15.39 -10.54 0.90
N ALA A 70 -16.12 -11.66 0.99
CA ALA A 70 -15.52 -13.00 1.00
C ALA A 70 -14.65 -13.29 -0.24
N ASN A 71 -15.01 -12.71 -1.38
CA ASN A 71 -14.24 -12.77 -2.61
C ASN A 71 -13.86 -11.35 -3.06
N TYR A 72 -12.76 -11.25 -3.80
CA TYR A 72 -12.37 -9.99 -4.41
C TYR A 72 -13.46 -9.48 -5.36
N SER A 73 -13.91 -8.27 -5.09
CA SER A 73 -14.77 -7.48 -5.95
C SER A 73 -14.24 -6.06 -5.92
N VAL A 74 -13.92 -5.52 -7.08
CA VAL A 74 -13.26 -4.22 -7.18
C VAL A 74 -14.11 -3.10 -6.61
N ASP A 75 -15.43 -3.12 -6.82
CA ASP A 75 -16.31 -2.06 -6.32
C ASP A 75 -16.40 -2.09 -4.79
N ALA A 76 -16.53 -3.28 -4.20
CA ALA A 76 -16.61 -3.44 -2.75
C ALA A 76 -15.26 -3.13 -2.07
N HIS A 77 -14.15 -3.55 -2.67
CA HIS A 77 -12.80 -3.25 -2.15
C HIS A 77 -12.46 -1.76 -2.30
N HIS A 78 -12.85 -1.13 -3.41
CA HIS A 78 -12.67 0.31 -3.62
C HIS A 78 -13.45 1.13 -2.59
N ALA A 79 -14.71 0.76 -2.32
CA ALA A 79 -15.50 1.40 -1.27
C ALA A 79 -14.86 1.27 0.11
N ALA A 80 -14.38 0.07 0.48
CA ALA A 80 -13.68 -0.17 1.73
C ALA A 80 -12.39 0.65 1.84
N VAL A 81 -11.57 0.69 0.77
CA VAL A 81 -10.34 1.48 0.72
C VAL A 81 -10.64 2.97 0.87
N LYS A 82 -11.66 3.48 0.18
CA LYS A 82 -12.05 4.90 0.29
C LYS A 82 -12.44 5.26 1.72
N ALA A 83 -13.30 4.45 2.35
CA ALA A 83 -13.70 4.68 3.74
C ALA A 83 -12.49 4.65 4.70
N ALA A 84 -11.55 3.74 4.48
CA ALA A 84 -10.33 3.65 5.28
C ALA A 84 -9.38 4.84 5.07
N ILE A 85 -9.25 5.35 3.84
CA ILE A 85 -8.43 6.55 3.55
C ILE A 85 -8.96 7.74 4.35
N GLU A 86 -10.27 7.95 4.33
CA GLU A 86 -10.93 9.03 5.07
C GLU A 86 -10.73 8.86 6.59
N ALA A 87 -10.99 7.66 7.12
CA ALA A 87 -10.82 7.37 8.55
C ALA A 87 -9.37 7.48 9.03
N ALA A 88 -8.42 7.08 8.18
CA ALA A 88 -6.99 7.14 8.45
C ALA A 88 -6.43 8.57 8.34
N SER A 89 -7.10 9.47 7.60
CA SER A 89 -6.52 10.71 7.10
C SER A 89 -5.22 10.45 6.31
N ALA A 90 -5.27 9.42 5.45
CA ALA A 90 -4.11 8.95 4.71
C ALA A 90 -3.79 9.83 3.50
N ASP A 91 -2.52 10.23 3.37
CA ASP A 91 -2.01 11.00 2.24
C ASP A 91 -1.03 10.19 1.36
N VAL A 92 -0.62 9.00 1.83
CA VAL A 92 0.17 8.02 1.07
C VAL A 92 -0.53 6.67 1.16
N ILE A 93 -0.95 6.14 0.01
CA ILE A 93 -1.66 4.87 -0.09
C ILE A 93 -0.76 3.86 -0.82
N LEU A 94 -0.49 2.73 -0.17
CA LEU A 94 0.38 1.67 -0.70
C LEU A 94 -0.43 0.40 -0.97
N LEU A 95 -0.33 -0.10 -2.19
CA LEU A 95 -0.91 -1.38 -2.61
C LEU A 95 0.19 -2.29 -3.16
N SER A 96 -0.03 -3.60 -3.17
CA SER A 96 0.90 -4.52 -3.81
C SER A 96 0.64 -4.53 -5.31
N ASN A 97 1.68 -4.61 -6.13
CA ASN A 97 1.58 -4.66 -7.58
C ASN A 97 1.26 -6.08 -8.06
N THR A 98 0.10 -6.59 -7.65
CA THR A 98 -0.44 -7.92 -8.00
C THR A 98 -1.66 -7.75 -8.90
N PRO A 99 -2.30 -8.82 -9.44
CA PRO A 99 -3.51 -8.67 -10.24
C PRO A 99 -4.64 -7.87 -9.57
N SER A 100 -4.87 -8.05 -8.26
CA SER A 100 -5.86 -7.25 -7.52
C SER A 100 -5.42 -5.80 -7.34
N GLY A 101 -4.14 -5.57 -7.05
CA GLY A 101 -3.62 -4.22 -6.93
C GLY A 101 -3.55 -3.46 -8.25
N TRP A 102 -3.31 -4.13 -9.38
CA TRP A 102 -3.36 -3.54 -10.72
C TRP A 102 -4.76 -3.02 -11.07
N ASP A 103 -5.79 -3.69 -10.58
CA ASP A 103 -7.18 -3.28 -10.79
C ASP A 103 -7.60 -2.19 -9.78
N LEU A 104 -7.23 -2.34 -8.51
CA LEU A 104 -7.67 -1.46 -7.43
C LEU A 104 -6.89 -0.14 -7.35
N ALA A 105 -5.55 -0.17 -7.42
CA ALA A 105 -4.70 1.00 -7.22
C ALA A 105 -5.00 2.17 -8.18
N PRO A 106 -5.10 1.98 -9.51
CA PRO A 106 -5.40 3.10 -10.41
C PRO A 106 -6.81 3.68 -10.18
N ARG A 107 -7.79 2.87 -9.75
CA ARG A 107 -9.14 3.35 -9.43
C ARG A 107 -9.16 4.16 -8.15
N VAL A 108 -8.38 3.76 -7.14
CA VAL A 108 -8.19 4.55 -5.92
C VAL A 108 -7.52 5.88 -6.27
N ALA A 109 -6.47 5.86 -7.08
CA ALA A 109 -5.78 7.08 -7.49
C ALA A 109 -6.69 8.05 -8.24
N ALA A 110 -7.45 7.54 -9.23
CA ALA A 110 -8.39 8.34 -10.00
C ALA A 110 -9.50 8.94 -9.12
N ALA A 111 -10.02 8.18 -8.15
CA ALA A 111 -11.07 8.65 -7.24
C ALA A 111 -10.61 9.76 -6.29
N LEU A 112 -9.29 9.83 -6.02
CA LEU A 112 -8.68 10.83 -5.14
C LEU A 112 -8.07 12.02 -5.89
N ASP A 113 -8.06 12.00 -7.23
CA ASP A 113 -7.23 12.90 -8.05
C ASP A 113 -5.75 12.88 -7.60
N ALA A 114 -5.25 11.68 -7.29
CA ALA A 114 -3.94 11.46 -6.69
C ALA A 114 -2.84 11.27 -7.74
N ALA A 115 -1.61 11.62 -7.36
CA ALA A 115 -0.45 11.18 -8.11
C ALA A 115 -0.31 9.64 -8.00
N PHE A 116 -0.20 8.95 -9.14
CA PHE A 116 -0.08 7.49 -9.18
C PHE A 116 1.29 7.06 -9.70
N VAL A 117 1.99 6.23 -8.92
CA VAL A 117 3.22 5.57 -9.37
C VAL A 117 3.04 4.05 -9.29
N SER A 118 2.97 3.40 -10.44
CA SER A 118 2.82 1.95 -10.50
C SER A 118 4.15 1.22 -10.53
N ASP A 119 4.13 -0.04 -10.09
CA ASP A 119 5.20 -1.01 -10.31
C ASP A 119 6.55 -0.59 -9.71
N CYS A 120 6.50 0.03 -8.53
CA CYS A 120 7.67 0.52 -7.82
C CYS A 120 8.41 -0.64 -7.14
N PHE A 121 9.73 -0.70 -7.26
CA PHE A 121 10.56 -1.69 -6.56
C PHE A 121 11.21 -1.11 -5.30
N GLY A 122 11.17 0.21 -5.10
CA GLY A 122 11.76 0.88 -3.95
C GLY A 122 11.19 2.27 -3.72
N VAL A 123 11.46 2.81 -2.54
CA VAL A 123 11.13 4.19 -2.15
C VAL A 123 12.33 4.76 -1.40
N GLU A 124 12.77 5.93 -1.86
CA GLU A 124 13.75 6.77 -1.20
C GLU A 124 13.03 7.96 -0.56
N THR A 125 13.68 8.56 0.44
CA THR A 125 13.18 9.77 1.09
C THR A 125 14.20 10.89 0.94
N GLU A 126 13.76 12.06 0.48
CA GLU A 126 14.58 13.26 0.36
C GLU A 126 13.94 14.34 1.24
N GLY A 127 14.33 14.36 2.52
CA GLY A 127 13.62 15.15 3.54
C GLY A 127 12.21 14.59 3.78
N SER A 128 11.18 15.41 3.54
CA SER A 128 9.78 15.00 3.65
C SER A 128 9.19 14.40 2.38
N GLU A 129 9.91 14.51 1.27
CA GLU A 129 9.46 14.09 -0.06
C GLU A 129 9.74 12.61 -0.31
N LEU A 130 8.85 11.94 -1.04
CA LEU A 130 8.99 10.56 -1.44
C LEU A 130 9.45 10.46 -2.90
N VAL A 131 10.49 9.68 -3.14
CA VAL A 131 10.99 9.37 -4.48
C VAL A 131 10.81 7.88 -4.72
N PHE A 132 9.95 7.52 -5.67
CA PHE A 132 9.66 6.14 -6.01
C PHE A 132 10.61 5.64 -7.10
N LEU A 133 11.12 4.43 -6.93
CA LEU A 133 11.99 3.77 -7.89
C LEU A 133 11.20 2.80 -8.74
N ARG A 134 11.22 3.00 -10.06
CA ARG A 134 10.50 2.17 -11.02
C ARG A 134 11.40 1.75 -12.17
N ARG A 135 11.25 0.50 -12.61
CA ARG A 135 11.93 -0.03 -13.78
C ARG A 135 11.09 0.15 -15.03
N PHE A 136 11.70 0.67 -16.08
CA PHE A 136 11.13 0.80 -17.42
C PHE A 136 11.82 -0.15 -18.40
N PHE A 137 11.15 -0.40 -19.52
CA PHE A 137 11.68 -1.18 -20.65
C PHE A 137 12.22 -2.56 -20.23
N ASN A 138 11.48 -3.26 -19.36
CA ASN A 138 11.83 -4.58 -18.83
C ASN A 138 13.18 -4.59 -18.06
N GLY A 139 13.39 -3.59 -17.21
CA GLY A 139 14.58 -3.51 -16.35
C GLY A 139 15.82 -2.87 -17.00
N LYS A 140 15.68 -2.29 -18.20
CA LYS A 140 16.80 -1.62 -18.88
C LYS A 140 17.05 -0.19 -18.40
N LEU A 141 16.05 0.40 -17.74
CA LEU A 141 16.13 1.76 -17.24
C LEU A 141 15.48 1.81 -15.86
N ASP A 142 16.27 2.15 -14.86
CA ASP A 142 15.75 2.50 -13.54
C ASP A 142 15.53 4.00 -13.48
N ALA A 143 14.35 4.41 -13.02
CA ALA A 143 13.95 5.79 -12.95
C ALA A 143 13.55 6.17 -11.52
N ARG A 144 13.95 7.39 -11.14
CA ARG A 144 13.57 8.05 -9.89
C ARG A 144 12.38 8.96 -10.19
N LEU A 145 11.21 8.65 -9.62
CA LEU A 145 9.96 9.32 -9.89
C LEU A 145 9.52 10.08 -8.64
N ARG A 146 9.46 11.41 -8.75
CA ARG A 146 8.90 12.28 -7.70
C ARG A 146 7.44 12.59 -8.04
N PRO A 147 6.47 12.17 -7.21
CA PRO A 147 5.07 12.56 -7.39
C PRO A 147 4.90 14.08 -7.31
N ALA A 148 3.93 14.63 -8.04
CA ALA A 148 3.73 16.08 -8.12
C ALA A 148 3.09 16.69 -6.86
N GLY A 149 2.53 15.88 -5.96
CA GLY A 149 1.87 16.30 -4.73
C GLY A 149 1.16 15.16 -4.02
N LEU A 150 0.49 15.49 -2.91
CA LEU A 150 -0.37 14.60 -2.14
C LEU A 150 -1.84 14.76 -2.56
N PRO A 151 -2.69 13.71 -2.43
CA PRO A 151 -2.34 12.36 -1.99
C PRO A 151 -1.56 11.57 -3.04
N ILE A 152 -0.76 10.61 -2.59
CA ILE A 152 0.02 9.70 -3.44
C ILE A 152 -0.58 8.30 -3.34
N VAL A 153 -0.76 7.64 -4.48
CA VAL A 153 -1.04 6.20 -4.55
C VAL A 153 0.14 5.52 -5.23
N ALA A 154 0.66 4.45 -4.64
CA ALA A 154 1.73 3.67 -5.24
C ALA A 154 1.45 2.17 -5.18
N SER A 155 1.80 1.45 -6.25
CA SER A 155 1.84 -0.02 -6.23
C SER A 155 3.28 -0.53 -6.13
N MET A 156 3.55 -1.40 -5.16
CA MET A 156 4.88 -1.90 -4.83
C MET A 156 5.06 -3.34 -5.32
N GLN A 157 6.16 -3.64 -6.01
CA GLN A 157 6.49 -4.97 -6.51
C GLN A 157 6.71 -5.95 -5.36
N PRO A 158 5.97 -7.06 -5.31
CA PRO A 158 6.29 -8.16 -4.40
C PRO A 158 7.69 -8.73 -4.68
N LEU A 159 8.34 -9.27 -3.66
CA LEU A 159 9.63 -9.95 -3.64
C LEU A 159 10.85 -9.10 -4.04
N HIS A 160 10.66 -7.80 -4.30
CA HIS A 160 11.72 -6.88 -4.70
C HIS A 160 11.86 -5.67 -3.77
N CYS A 161 10.87 -5.42 -2.90
CA CYS A 161 10.85 -4.29 -1.97
C CYS A 161 11.85 -4.41 -0.79
N GLY A 162 12.72 -5.42 -0.79
CA GLY A 162 13.63 -5.74 0.30
C GLY A 162 15.13 -5.54 0.04
N LEU A 163 15.56 -5.18 -1.19
CA LEU A 163 16.98 -5.31 -1.59
C LEU A 163 17.65 -4.03 -2.11
N ILE A 164 17.40 -2.90 -1.46
CA ILE A 164 18.37 -1.79 -1.52
C ILE A 164 18.85 -1.56 -0.09
N THR A 165 19.72 -2.45 0.36
CA THR A 165 20.78 -2.07 1.28
C THR A 165 21.80 -1.36 0.42
N ASP A 166 22.01 -0.06 0.66
CA ASP A 166 23.23 0.60 0.20
C ASP A 166 24.43 -0.26 0.67
N GLU A 167 25.37 -0.50 -0.24
CA GLU A 167 26.74 -0.87 0.14
C GLU A 167 27.37 0.22 1.00
#